data_AF-A0A366B2M1-F1
#
_entry.id   AF-A0A366B2M1-F1
#
_cell.length_a   1.000
_cell.length_b   1.000
_cell.length_c   1.000
_cell.angle_alpha   90.00
_cell.angle_beta   90.00
_cell.angle_gamma   90.00
#
_symmetry.space_group_name_H-M   'P 1'
#
loop_
_entity.id
_entity.type
_entity.pdbx_description
1 polymer ?
#
loop_
_entity_poly.entity_id
_entity_poly.type
_entity_poly.pdbx_seq_one_letter_code
_entity_poly.pdbx_strand_id
1 'polypeptide(L)'
;MKSTITKMDKKATLQNTKGNSDETNLETSESCRNIFVEELKEIYFSEKALIISIPILIQNAATDELADALKVHLQFTIDHIKRLEEFFNSIGEKDIMLQYEAMYGMATSQKTEKITSNLSKK
;
A
#
# COMPACT_ATOMS: atom_id res chain seq x y z
N MET A 1 -7.08 65.00 9.47
CA MET A 1 -5.87 64.55 8.75
C MET A 1 -6.39 63.90 7.46
N LYS A 2 -6.15 64.39 6.22
CA LYS A 2 -4.85 64.44 5.49
C LYS A 2 -4.08 63.11 5.70
N SER A 3 -3.64 62.30 4.73
CA SER A 3 -3.60 62.37 3.26
C SER A 3 -3.06 61.02 2.72
N THR A 4 -3.18 60.54 1.47
CA THR A 4 -4.06 60.75 0.28
C THR A 4 -3.57 59.79 -0.84
N ILE A 5 -4.45 59.35 -1.77
CA ILE A 5 -4.10 58.93 -3.17
C ILE A 5 -3.29 57.60 -3.32
N THR A 6 -3.33 56.76 -4.37
CA THR A 6 -4.26 56.42 -5.50
C THR A 6 -3.65 55.22 -6.27
N LYS A 7 -4.48 54.35 -6.87
CA LYS A 7 -4.33 53.53 -8.12
C LYS A 7 -5.21 52.27 -7.96
N MET A 8 -6.20 51.98 -8.81
CA MET A 8 -6.13 51.55 -10.23
C MET A 8 -5.30 50.26 -10.37
N ASP A 9 -5.79 49.15 -10.94
CA ASP A 9 -6.63 48.99 -12.15
C ASP A 9 -7.79 47.98 -11.98
N LYS A 10 -9.01 48.25 -12.50
CA LYS A 10 -9.56 47.89 -13.84
C LYS A 10 -9.44 46.38 -14.19
N LYS A 11 -10.53 45.62 -14.19
CA LYS A 11 -11.66 45.54 -15.17
C LYS A 11 -11.44 44.44 -16.24
N ALA A 12 -12.15 43.32 -16.10
CA ALA A 12 -12.61 42.47 -17.21
C ALA A 12 -13.87 41.69 -16.80
N THR A 13 -14.72 41.32 -17.76
CA THR A 13 -16.12 40.95 -17.52
C THR A 13 -16.66 40.12 -18.70
N LEU A 14 -17.38 39.03 -18.39
CA LEU A 14 -18.26 38.18 -19.25
C LEU A 14 -17.66 37.09 -20.19
N GLN A 15 -18.16 35.85 -19.97
CA GLN A 15 -18.80 34.90 -20.93
C GLN A 15 -18.04 34.32 -22.16
N ASN A 16 -17.99 32.98 -22.27
CA ASN A 16 -18.92 32.12 -23.06
C ASN A 16 -18.29 30.94 -23.86
N THR A 17 -18.92 29.75 -23.72
CA THR A 17 -19.18 28.68 -24.74
C THR A 17 -18.11 27.87 -25.47
N LYS A 18 -18.39 26.55 -25.51
CA LYS A 18 -18.08 25.50 -26.53
C LYS A 18 -16.58 25.21 -26.78
N GLY A 19 -16.00 24.10 -26.33
CA GLY A 19 -16.52 22.74 -26.29
C GLY A 19 -15.76 21.88 -27.31
N ASN A 20 -15.12 20.80 -26.86
CA ASN A 20 -14.83 19.64 -27.70
C ASN A 20 -15.07 18.37 -26.88
N SER A 21 -15.62 17.34 -27.50
CA SER A 21 -16.10 16.13 -26.82
C SER A 21 -15.06 15.02 -26.88
N ASP A 22 -14.48 14.63 -25.74
CA ASP A 22 -13.88 13.29 -25.48
C ASP A 22 -13.46 13.04 -24.01
N GLU A 23 -13.97 13.82 -23.03
CA GLU A 23 -13.43 13.84 -21.66
C GLU A 23 -14.09 12.89 -20.64
N THR A 24 -15.14 12.15 -21.00
CA THR A 24 -15.93 11.33 -20.03
C THR A 24 -15.43 9.90 -19.83
N ASN A 25 -14.21 9.57 -20.28
CA ASN A 25 -13.63 8.22 -20.14
C ASN A 25 -12.27 8.22 -19.39
N LEU A 26 -11.55 9.35 -19.40
CA LEU A 26 -10.23 9.45 -18.76
C LEU A 26 -10.33 9.42 -17.23
N GLU A 27 -11.18 10.29 -16.65
CA GLU A 27 -11.50 10.36 -15.21
C GLU A 27 -11.85 8.98 -14.61
N THR A 28 -12.67 8.19 -15.31
CA THR A 28 -13.06 6.85 -14.84
C THR A 28 -11.88 5.87 -14.88
N SER A 29 -11.04 5.93 -15.92
CA SER A 29 -9.89 5.04 -16.05
C SER A 29 -8.81 5.28 -14.97
N GLU A 30 -8.54 6.54 -14.62
CA GLU A 30 -7.60 6.89 -13.55
C GLU A 30 -8.18 6.56 -12.17
N SER A 31 -9.47 6.82 -11.95
CA SER A 31 -10.19 6.42 -10.73
C SER A 31 -10.14 4.90 -10.52
N CYS A 32 -10.40 4.10 -11.56
CA CYS A 32 -10.27 2.64 -11.50
C CYS A 32 -8.83 2.17 -11.25
N ARG A 33 -7.81 2.80 -11.84
CA ARG A 33 -6.40 2.48 -11.53
C ARG A 33 -6.09 2.77 -10.06
N ASN A 34 -6.53 3.92 -9.53
CA ASN A 34 -6.26 4.32 -8.16
C ASN A 34 -6.91 3.36 -7.16
N ILE A 35 -8.19 3.02 -7.35
CA ILE A 35 -8.88 2.00 -6.52
C ILE A 35 -8.14 0.66 -6.58
N PHE A 36 -7.77 0.18 -7.77
CA PHE A 36 -7.02 -1.07 -7.93
C PHE A 36 -5.66 -1.05 -7.20
N VAL A 37 -4.96 0.08 -7.22
CA VAL A 37 -3.68 0.23 -6.50
C VAL A 37 -3.88 0.29 -4.99
N GLU A 38 -4.89 0.99 -4.46
CA GLU A 38 -5.18 1.00 -3.01
C GLU A 38 -5.60 -0.37 -2.48
N GLU A 39 -6.51 -1.08 -3.16
CA GLU A 39 -6.94 -2.44 -2.78
C GLU A 39 -5.74 -3.42 -2.74
N LEU A 40 -4.80 -3.30 -3.68
CA LEU A 40 -3.56 -4.08 -3.65
C LEU A 40 -2.65 -3.73 -2.47
N LYS A 41 -2.63 -2.48 -1.98
CA LYS A 41 -1.91 -2.11 -0.75
C LYS A 41 -2.54 -2.78 0.46
N GLU A 42 -3.87 -2.78 0.57
CA GLU A 42 -4.57 -3.43 1.69
C GLU A 42 -4.30 -4.94 1.74
N ILE A 43 -4.27 -5.62 0.59
CA ILE A 43 -3.87 -7.03 0.48
C ILE A 43 -2.41 -7.22 0.94
N TYR A 44 -1.48 -6.39 0.46
CA TYR A 44 -0.07 -6.46 0.84
C TYR A 44 0.15 -6.24 2.35
N PHE A 45 -0.54 -5.27 2.95
CA PHE A 45 -0.50 -5.03 4.40
C PHE A 45 -1.07 -6.22 5.19
N SER A 46 -2.15 -6.83 4.70
CA SER A 46 -2.78 -8.01 5.30
C SER A 46 -1.86 -9.21 5.29
N GLU A 47 -1.21 -9.53 4.15
CA GLU A 47 -0.24 -10.62 4.06
C GLU A 47 0.97 -10.40 4.97
N LYS A 48 1.49 -9.17 5.08
CA LYS A 48 2.58 -8.85 6.02
C LYS A 48 2.13 -9.00 7.49
N ALA A 49 0.87 -8.72 7.82
CA ALA A 49 0.30 -8.99 9.15
C ALA A 49 0.13 -10.50 9.42
N LEU A 50 -0.16 -11.31 8.38
CA LEU A 50 -0.21 -12.76 8.47
C LEU A 50 1.17 -13.37 8.79
N ILE A 51 2.29 -12.83 8.29
CA ILE A 51 3.65 -13.24 8.68
C ILE A 51 3.86 -13.17 10.21
N ILE A 52 3.26 -12.19 10.89
CA ILE A 52 3.38 -12.05 12.35
C ILE A 52 2.43 -12.99 13.10
N SER A 53 1.25 -13.23 12.51
CA SER A 53 0.13 -13.93 13.14
C SER A 53 0.23 -15.46 12.99
N ILE A 54 0.59 -15.96 11.82
CA ILE A 54 0.69 -17.39 11.54
C ILE A 54 1.69 -18.11 12.49
N PRO A 55 2.88 -17.59 12.81
CA PRO A 55 3.76 -18.20 13.81
C PRO A 55 3.15 -18.33 15.21
N ILE A 56 2.29 -17.38 15.62
CA ILE A 56 1.56 -17.45 16.89
C ILE A 56 0.50 -18.55 16.81
N LEU A 57 -0.18 -18.70 15.67
CA LEU A 57 -1.15 -19.78 15.45
C LEU A 57 -0.48 -21.16 15.41
N ILE A 58 0.70 -21.29 14.78
CA ILE A 58 1.50 -22.54 14.77
C ILE A 58 1.88 -22.94 16.20
N GLN A 59 2.28 -21.98 17.05
CA GLN A 59 2.66 -22.26 18.45
C GLN A 59 1.48 -22.73 19.31
N ASN A 60 0.26 -22.32 18.98
CA ASN A 60 -0.96 -22.65 19.72
C ASN A 60 -1.85 -23.69 19.00
N ALA A 61 -1.34 -24.35 17.96
CA ALA A 61 -2.09 -25.34 17.19
C ALA A 61 -2.39 -26.58 18.05
N ALA A 62 -3.65 -27.02 18.05
CA ALA A 62 -4.10 -28.16 18.84
C ALA A 62 -3.71 -29.53 18.23
N THR A 63 -3.34 -29.58 16.95
CA THR A 63 -2.91 -30.78 16.23
C THR A 63 -1.69 -30.49 15.35
N ASP A 64 -0.84 -31.50 15.17
CA ASP A 64 0.35 -31.38 14.31
C ASP A 64 -0.03 -31.13 12.83
N GLU A 65 -1.13 -31.74 12.36
CA GLU A 65 -1.68 -31.51 11.02
C GLU A 65 -2.04 -30.03 10.78
N LEU A 66 -2.66 -29.36 11.77
CA LEU A 66 -2.96 -27.93 11.69
C LEU A 66 -1.68 -27.09 11.73
N ALA A 67 -0.71 -27.47 12.57
CA ALA A 67 0.59 -26.79 12.63
C ALA A 67 1.34 -26.88 11.29
N ASP A 68 1.30 -28.03 10.61
CA ASP A 68 1.93 -28.25 9.31
C ASP A 68 1.20 -27.53 8.18
N ALA A 69 -0.14 -27.55 8.16
CA ALA A 69 -0.92 -26.76 7.21
C ALA A 69 -0.63 -25.25 7.33
N LEU A 70 -0.49 -24.73 8.56
CA LEU A 70 -0.11 -23.35 8.81
C LEU A 70 1.34 -23.03 8.39
N LYS A 71 2.29 -23.96 8.56
CA LYS A 71 3.67 -23.80 8.04
C LYS A 71 3.70 -23.72 6.52
N VAL A 72 2.90 -24.54 5.83
CA VAL A 72 2.76 -24.49 4.36
C VAL A 72 2.14 -23.16 3.93
N HIS A 73 1.07 -22.72 4.61
CA HIS A 73 0.42 -21.44 4.30
C HIS A 73 1.35 -20.24 4.53
N LEU A 74 2.22 -20.27 5.56
CA LEU A 74 3.24 -19.24 5.78
C LEU A 74 4.20 -19.09 4.58
N GLN A 75 4.58 -20.19 3.92
CA GLN A 75 5.41 -20.12 2.71
C GLN A 75 4.66 -19.46 1.55
N PHE A 76 3.37 -19.81 1.36
CA PHE A 76 2.55 -19.15 0.34
C PHE A 76 2.39 -17.65 0.59
N THR A 77 2.10 -17.20 1.81
CA THR A 77 2.08 -15.77 2.19
C THR A 77 3.41 -15.06 1.85
N ILE A 78 4.55 -15.69 2.15
CA ILE A 78 5.87 -15.13 1.83
C ILE A 78 6.06 -14.99 0.31
N ASP A 79 5.62 -15.96 -0.49
CA ASP A 79 5.73 -15.91 -1.95
C ASP A 79 4.70 -14.95 -2.60
N HIS A 80 3.50 -14.82 -2.03
CA HIS A 80 2.52 -13.82 -2.42
C HIS A 80 3.09 -12.40 -2.24
N ILE A 81 3.76 -12.16 -1.10
CA ILE A 81 4.42 -10.89 -0.81
C ILE A 81 5.51 -10.56 -1.84
N LYS A 82 6.41 -11.50 -2.16
CA LYS A 82 7.44 -11.30 -3.19
C LYS A 82 6.81 -10.93 -4.55
N ARG A 83 5.74 -11.63 -4.94
CA ARG A 83 5.03 -11.38 -6.19
C ARG A 83 4.33 -10.02 -6.22
N LEU A 84 3.76 -9.57 -5.10
CA LEU A 84 3.22 -8.22 -4.95
C LEU A 84 4.33 -7.17 -5.01
N GLU A 85 5.49 -7.42 -4.39
CA GLU A 85 6.67 -6.55 -4.45
C GLU A 85 7.21 -6.42 -5.90
N GLU A 86 7.34 -7.53 -6.62
CA GLU A 86 7.68 -7.54 -8.05
C GLU A 86 6.65 -6.76 -8.89
N PHE A 87 5.35 -6.91 -8.60
CA PHE A 87 4.30 -6.18 -9.29
C PHE A 87 4.36 -4.67 -9.04
N PHE A 88 4.49 -4.23 -7.78
CA PHE A 88 4.64 -2.81 -7.43
C PHE A 88 5.90 -2.20 -8.06
N ASN A 89 7.01 -2.95 -8.12
CA ASN A 89 8.20 -2.53 -8.86
C ASN A 89 7.93 -2.34 -10.37
N SER A 90 7.10 -3.19 -10.99
CA SER A 90 6.74 -3.11 -12.41
C SER A 90 5.86 -1.90 -12.74
N ILE A 91 4.96 -1.51 -11.83
CA ILE A 91 4.06 -0.34 -12.02
C ILE A 91 4.64 0.98 -11.49
N GLY A 92 5.85 0.97 -10.92
CA GLY A 92 6.56 2.16 -10.42
C GLY A 92 6.23 2.56 -8.97
N GLU A 93 5.30 1.88 -8.31
CA GLU A 93 4.73 2.23 -7.00
C GLU A 93 5.60 1.73 -5.82
N LYS A 94 6.91 1.99 -5.85
CA LYS A 94 7.87 1.49 -4.83
C LYS A 94 7.62 2.06 -3.43
N ASP A 95 7.06 3.26 -3.36
CA ASP A 95 6.82 3.98 -2.11
C ASP A 95 5.85 3.23 -1.17
N ILE A 96 5.03 2.31 -1.70
CA ILE A 96 4.16 1.42 -0.90
C ILE A 96 4.97 0.58 0.10
N MET A 97 6.12 0.05 -0.34
CA MET A 97 6.98 -0.76 0.52
C MET A 97 7.62 0.11 1.61
N LEU A 98 8.06 1.31 1.23
CA LEU A 98 8.68 2.28 2.13
C LEU A 98 7.67 2.80 3.17
N GLN A 99 6.41 3.04 2.78
CA GLN A 99 5.33 3.40 3.69
C GLN A 99 5.05 2.28 4.69
N TYR A 100 5.04 1.02 4.26
CA TYR A 100 4.92 -0.12 5.18
C TYR A 100 6.08 -0.19 6.17
N GLU A 101 7.31 -0.03 5.68
CA GLU A 101 8.52 -0.07 6.51
C GLU A 101 8.58 1.11 7.50
N ALA A 102 8.15 2.31 7.09
CA ALA A 102 8.01 3.45 8.00
C ALA A 102 6.92 3.25 9.05
N MET A 103 5.79 2.63 8.68
CA MET A 103 4.64 2.43 9.59
C MET A 103 4.82 1.25 10.56
N TYR A 104 5.50 0.17 10.14
CA TYR A 104 5.61 -1.07 10.93
C TYR A 104 7.04 -1.64 11.06
N GLY A 105 8.00 -1.21 10.23
CA GLY A 105 9.36 -1.78 10.16
C GLY A 105 10.19 -1.63 11.44
N MET A 106 9.91 -0.61 12.26
CA MET A 106 10.51 -0.49 13.60
C MET A 106 10.02 -1.57 14.59
N ALA A 107 8.81 -2.11 14.40
CA ALA A 107 8.19 -3.07 15.32
C ALA A 107 8.39 -4.54 14.90
N THR A 108 8.49 -4.81 13.60
CA THR A 108 8.57 -6.18 13.06
C THR A 108 9.97 -6.76 13.09
N SER A 109 11.00 -5.97 12.75
CA SER A 109 12.39 -6.42 12.55
C SER A 109 12.96 -7.20 13.76
N GLN A 110 12.72 -6.73 14.99
CA GLN A 110 13.20 -7.43 16.20
C GLN A 110 12.49 -8.77 16.47
N LYS A 111 11.32 -9.00 15.87
CA LYS A 111 10.52 -10.23 16.06
C LYS A 111 10.72 -11.21 14.91
N THR A 112 10.90 -10.74 13.68
CA THR A 112 11.12 -11.58 12.49
C THR A 112 12.52 -12.21 12.46
N GLU A 113 13.58 -11.49 12.84
CA GLU A 113 14.95 -12.05 12.94
C GLU A 113 15.03 -13.25 13.89
N LYS A 114 14.27 -13.23 14.98
CA LYS A 114 14.19 -14.35 15.95
C LYS A 114 13.46 -15.57 15.38
N ILE A 115 12.59 -15.40 14.39
CA ILE A 115 11.85 -16.50 13.78
C ILE A 115 12.68 -17.12 12.64
N THR A 116 13.27 -16.30 11.77
CA THR A 116 14.12 -16.78 10.66
C THR A 116 15.38 -17.50 11.15
N SER A 117 16.03 -17.00 12.19
CA SER A 117 17.22 -17.63 12.78
C SER A 117 16.95 -18.96 13.49
N ASN A 118 15.70 -19.22 13.94
CA ASN A 118 15.32 -20.49 14.55
C ASN A 118 14.93 -21.58 13.53
N LEU A 119 14.56 -21.21 12.29
CA LEU A 119 14.34 -22.18 11.21
C LEU A 119 15.63 -22.68 10.54
N SER A 120 16.75 -21.96 10.68
CA SER A 120 18.05 -22.30 10.08
C SER A 120 18.99 -23.10 11.00
N LYS A 121 18.49 -23.54 12.17
CA LYS A 121 19.30 -24.18 13.23
C LYS A 121 18.75 -25.50 13.76
N LYS A 122 17.84 -26.15 13.01
CA LYS A 122 17.29 -27.48 13.33
C LYS A 122 17.15 -28.30 12.06
#